data_AF-M3C278-F1
#
_entry.id   AF-M3C278-F1
#
_cell.length_a   1.000
_cell.length_b   1.000
_cell.length_c   1.000
_cell.angle_alpha   90.00
_cell.angle_beta   90.00
_cell.angle_gamma   90.00
#
_symmetry.space_group_name_H-M   'P 1'
#
loop_
_entity.id
_entity.type
_entity.pdbx_description
1 polymer ?
#
loop_
_entity_poly.entity_id
_entity_poly.type
_entity_poly.pdbx_seq_one_letter_code
_entity_poly.pdbx_strand_id
1 'polypeptide(L)'
;MNDDIDDGTGFGDGTDSGDGPGVEEELLEEELRQAASLLDPVPPALLQAAVDAFALRDLEARVAELTFDSLLDALPVRGAAAAPRMLTFSAGGVTLDVELTEEGLIGQVLPPAPARIDLLTASGPATPLTTDDMGRFTAPAPPHGPFALRLHTPEETVMTEWLRA
;
A
#
# COMPACT_ATOMS: atom_id res chain seq x y z
N MET A 1 -5.55 1.99 83.76
CA MET A 1 -4.27 2.38 83.13
C MET A 1 -4.48 2.29 81.63
N ASN A 2 -4.42 3.43 80.96
CA ASN A 2 -4.54 3.61 79.52
C ASN A 2 -3.37 4.52 79.17
N ASP A 3 -2.33 3.97 78.55
CA ASP A 3 -1.21 4.70 77.97
C ASP A 3 -0.66 3.81 76.87
N ASP A 4 -0.85 4.21 75.61
CA ASP A 4 0.11 3.94 74.55
C ASP A 4 0.18 5.17 73.66
N ILE A 5 1.43 5.57 73.46
CA ILE A 5 1.96 6.87 73.10
C ILE A 5 1.93 7.08 71.58
N ASP A 6 1.57 8.30 71.23
CA ASP A 6 1.73 8.96 69.94
C ASP A 6 3.22 9.27 69.71
N ASP A 7 3.79 8.83 68.59
CA ASP A 7 5.03 9.38 68.03
C ASP A 7 5.25 8.88 66.59
N GLY A 8 5.47 9.78 65.64
CA GLY A 8 6.00 9.38 64.33
C GLY A 8 5.58 10.24 63.15
N THR A 9 6.13 11.44 63.10
CA THR A 9 6.10 12.40 62.00
C THR A 9 6.57 11.84 60.66
N GLY A 10 5.93 12.31 59.58
CA GLY A 10 6.58 12.69 58.32
C GLY A 10 7.02 11.57 57.39
N PHE A 11 6.15 11.20 56.45
CA PHE A 11 6.60 10.76 55.13
C PHE A 11 6.08 11.77 54.12
N GLY A 12 7.03 12.54 53.58
CA GLY A 12 6.79 13.63 52.66
C GLY A 12 5.98 13.17 51.46
N ASP A 13 5.05 14.05 51.08
CA ASP A 13 4.56 14.21 49.73
C ASP A 13 5.76 14.55 48.83
N GLY A 14 6.55 13.51 48.53
CA GLY A 14 7.53 13.54 47.48
C GLY A 14 6.73 13.55 46.20
N THR A 15 6.62 14.73 45.62
CA THR A 15 6.27 14.94 44.23
C THR A 15 7.11 13.99 43.38
N ASP A 16 6.58 12.81 43.07
CA ASP A 16 6.96 12.04 41.90
C ASP A 16 6.32 12.74 40.69
N SER A 17 6.78 13.99 40.48
CA SER A 17 6.66 14.64 39.20
C SER A 17 7.50 13.76 38.27
N GLY A 18 6.82 12.93 37.48
CA GLY A 18 7.41 12.10 36.45
C GLY A 18 8.08 12.96 35.38
N ASP A 19 9.23 13.53 35.73
CA ASP A 19 10.22 14.07 34.81
C ASP A 19 11.13 12.91 34.44
N GLY A 20 10.55 12.00 33.64
CA GLY A 20 11.27 10.87 33.10
C GLY A 20 12.24 11.33 32.00
N PRO A 21 13.36 10.62 31.80
CA PRO A 21 14.40 10.96 30.82
C PRO A 21 13.91 11.13 29.37
N GLY A 22 12.68 10.74 29.04
CA GLY A 22 12.17 10.77 27.67
C GLY A 22 12.06 12.17 27.04
N VAL A 23 11.75 13.22 27.80
CA VAL A 23 11.57 14.57 27.21
C VAL A 23 12.91 15.25 26.93
N GLU A 24 13.86 15.14 27.86
CA GLU A 24 15.22 15.67 27.69
C GLU A 24 16.00 14.89 26.64
N GLU A 25 15.82 13.56 26.58
CA GLU A 25 16.42 12.70 25.56
C GLU A 25 15.89 13.01 24.16
N GLU A 26 14.58 13.21 23.99
CA GLU A 26 13.97 13.55 22.69
C GLU A 26 14.41 14.95 22.19
N LEU A 27 14.59 15.91 23.10
CA LEU A 27 15.16 17.23 22.78
C LEU A 27 16.63 17.12 22.37
N LEU A 28 17.42 16.33 23.08
CA LEU A 28 18.82 16.09 22.75
C LEU A 28 18.98 15.37 21.40
N GLU A 29 18.12 14.38 21.12
CA GLU A 29 18.09 13.69 19.83
C GLU A 29 17.79 14.63 18.68
N GLU A 30 16.84 15.56 18.86
CA GLU A 30 16.52 16.57 17.84
C GLU A 30 17.67 17.55 17.62
N GLU A 31 18.34 18.02 18.69
CA GLU A 31 19.55 18.85 18.56
C GLU A 31 20.66 18.12 17.80
N LEU A 32 20.89 16.84 18.10
CA LEU A 32 21.87 16.01 17.40
C LEU A 32 21.49 15.80 15.93
N ARG A 33 20.22 15.60 15.61
CA ARG A 33 19.71 15.46 14.23
C ARG A 33 19.93 16.74 13.44
N GLN A 34 19.68 17.89 14.04
CA GLN A 34 19.94 19.19 13.43
C GLN A 34 21.43 19.42 13.18
N ALA A 35 22.27 19.16 14.18
CA ALA A 35 23.72 19.28 14.05
C ALA A 35 24.28 18.34 12.96
N ALA A 36 23.81 17.10 12.91
CA ALA A 36 24.17 16.13 11.87
C ALA A 36 23.76 16.62 10.47
N SER A 37 22.56 17.17 10.31
CA SER A 37 22.09 17.68 9.01
C SER A 37 22.93 18.85 8.46
N LEU A 38 23.55 19.64 9.35
CA LEU A 38 24.41 20.76 9.00
C LEU A 38 25.86 20.33 8.71
N LEU A 39 26.38 19.39 9.50
CA LEU A 39 27.79 18.96 9.43
C LEU A 39 28.02 17.86 8.37
N ASP A 40 27.05 16.99 8.18
CA ASP A 40 27.10 15.86 7.24
C ASP A 40 25.80 15.74 6.45
N PRO A 41 25.51 16.70 5.55
CA PRO A 41 24.31 16.65 4.72
C PRO A 41 24.36 15.48 3.75
N VAL A 42 23.20 14.86 3.48
CA VAL A 42 23.10 13.79 2.48
C VAL A 42 23.63 14.29 1.12
N PRO A 43 24.68 13.66 0.55
CA PRO A 43 25.23 14.11 -0.72
C PRO A 43 24.15 14.07 -1.81
N PRO A 44 24.00 15.10 -2.66
CA PRO A 44 22.98 15.13 -3.70
C PRO A 44 23.04 13.92 -4.65
N ALA A 45 24.26 13.43 -4.92
CA ALA A 45 24.46 12.23 -5.73
C ALA A 45 23.91 10.95 -5.07
N LEU A 46 23.96 10.84 -3.74
CA LEU A 46 23.38 9.71 -3.00
C LEU A 46 21.85 9.77 -3.03
N LEU A 47 21.28 10.96 -2.83
CA LEU A 47 19.84 11.17 -2.95
C LEU A 47 19.36 10.83 -4.36
N GLN A 48 20.07 11.30 -5.38
CA GLN A 48 19.76 10.98 -6.77
C GLN A 48 19.85 9.48 -7.02
N ALA A 49 20.90 8.81 -6.55
CA ALA A 49 21.02 7.36 -6.67
C ALA A 49 19.87 6.61 -5.97
N ALA A 50 19.40 7.08 -4.82
CA ALA A 50 18.23 6.50 -4.15
C ALA A 50 16.94 6.69 -4.96
N VAL A 51 16.74 7.88 -5.57
CA VAL A 51 15.62 8.17 -6.47
C VAL A 51 15.68 7.30 -7.72
N ASP A 52 16.86 7.18 -8.33
CA ASP A 52 17.09 6.37 -9.53
C ASP A 52 16.85 4.88 -9.25
N ALA A 53 17.35 4.38 -8.11
CA ALA A 53 17.08 3.01 -7.67
C ALA A 53 15.59 2.77 -7.41
N PHE A 54 14.88 3.74 -6.82
CA PHE A 54 13.43 3.64 -6.62
C PHE A 54 12.67 3.61 -7.97
N ALA A 55 13.13 4.35 -8.97
CA ALA A 55 12.54 4.32 -10.31
C ALA A 55 12.70 2.96 -11.01
N LEU A 56 13.77 2.21 -10.71
CA LEU A 56 13.99 0.85 -11.25
C LEU A 56 13.04 -0.19 -10.64
N ARG A 57 12.40 0.08 -9.49
CA ARG A 57 11.50 -0.86 -8.82
C ARG A 57 10.35 -1.34 -9.70
N ASP A 58 9.85 -0.48 -10.59
CA ASP A 58 8.78 -0.84 -11.53
C ASP A 58 9.28 -1.73 -12.67
N LEU A 59 10.58 -1.72 -13.00
CA LEU A 59 11.17 -2.61 -14.01
C LEU A 59 11.32 -4.06 -13.53
N GLU A 60 11.29 -4.30 -12.22
CA GLU A 60 11.27 -5.65 -11.65
C GLU A 60 9.88 -6.30 -11.74
N ALA A 61 8.84 -5.54 -12.12
CA ALA A 61 7.51 -6.09 -12.27
C ALA A 61 7.43 -7.01 -13.50
N ARG A 62 7.01 -8.26 -13.27
CA ARG A 62 6.66 -9.16 -14.37
C ARG A 62 5.40 -8.63 -15.06
N VAL A 63 5.45 -8.51 -16.38
CA VAL A 63 4.25 -8.16 -17.16
C VAL A 63 3.33 -9.37 -17.22
N ALA A 64 2.07 -9.20 -16.82
CA ALA A 64 1.02 -10.19 -17.01
C ALA A 64 0.51 -10.15 -18.44
N GLU A 65 0.42 -11.31 -19.05
CA GLU A 65 -0.13 -11.49 -20.39
C GLU A 65 -1.66 -11.43 -20.32
N LEU A 66 -2.28 -10.59 -21.16
CA LEU A 66 -3.72 -10.58 -21.37
C LEU A 66 -4.13 -11.80 -22.21
N THR A 67 -4.72 -12.79 -21.55
CA THR A 67 -5.10 -14.07 -22.15
C THR A 67 -6.55 -14.13 -22.63
N PHE A 68 -7.39 -13.19 -22.18
CA PHE A 68 -8.78 -13.05 -22.62
C PHE A 68 -9.25 -11.62 -22.48
N ASP A 69 -9.89 -11.07 -23.52
CA ASP A 69 -10.61 -9.80 -23.50
C ASP A 69 -11.97 -9.97 -24.17
N SER A 70 -13.06 -9.80 -23.41
CA SER A 70 -14.40 -9.97 -23.95
C SER A 70 -14.74 -9.01 -25.09
N LEU A 71 -14.07 -7.86 -25.22
CA LEU A 71 -14.29 -6.97 -26.37
C LEU A 71 -13.78 -7.57 -27.68
N LEU A 72 -12.78 -8.44 -27.63
CA LEU A 72 -12.12 -9.04 -28.79
C LEU A 72 -12.54 -10.49 -29.00
N ASP A 73 -12.69 -11.24 -27.90
CA ASP A 73 -12.80 -12.69 -27.91
C ASP A 73 -14.23 -13.20 -27.68
N ALA A 74 -15.16 -12.37 -27.17
CA ALA A 74 -16.52 -12.80 -26.90
C ALA A 74 -17.46 -12.63 -28.12
N LEU A 75 -18.37 -13.59 -28.30
CA LEU A 75 -19.43 -13.50 -29.30
C LEU A 75 -20.52 -12.52 -28.84
N PRO A 76 -21.01 -11.59 -29.70
CA PRO A 76 -22.08 -10.67 -29.33
C PRO A 76 -23.36 -11.41 -28.93
N VAL A 77 -23.79 -11.25 -27.68
CA VAL A 77 -25.06 -11.82 -27.19
C VAL A 77 -26.17 -10.78 -27.35
N ARG A 78 -27.22 -11.12 -28.10
CA ARG A 78 -28.34 -10.23 -28.38
C ARG A 78 -29.15 -9.96 -27.10
N GLY A 79 -29.05 -8.74 -26.55
CA GLY A 79 -29.87 -8.30 -25.40
C GLY A 79 -29.11 -7.57 -24.29
N ALA A 80 -27.78 -7.60 -24.27
CA ALA A 80 -26.99 -6.85 -23.30
C ALA A 80 -26.61 -5.48 -23.88
N ALA A 81 -27.30 -4.42 -23.47
CA ALA A 81 -26.98 -3.05 -23.89
C ALA A 81 -25.70 -2.51 -23.23
N ALA A 82 -25.29 -3.09 -22.10
CA ALA A 82 -24.08 -2.77 -21.34
C ALA A 82 -23.55 -4.03 -20.64
N ALA A 83 -22.94 -4.94 -21.39
CA ALA A 83 -22.28 -6.10 -20.78
C ALA A 83 -20.94 -5.66 -20.16
N PRO A 84 -20.57 -6.15 -18.95
CA PRO A 84 -19.26 -5.93 -18.39
C PRO A 84 -18.15 -6.35 -19.34
N ARG A 85 -17.02 -5.63 -19.33
CA ARG A 85 -15.81 -6.08 -20.00
C ARG A 85 -15.06 -7.03 -19.07
N MET A 86 -14.91 -8.27 -19.50
CA MET A 86 -14.18 -9.31 -18.80
C MET A 86 -12.76 -9.40 -19.35
N LEU A 87 -11.79 -9.39 -18.45
CA LEU A 87 -10.37 -9.46 -18.78
C LEU A 87 -9.71 -10.53 -17.90
N THR A 88 -8.89 -11.38 -18.50
CA THR A 88 -8.10 -12.38 -17.75
C THR A 88 -6.63 -12.21 -18.08
N PHE A 89 -5.84 -11.95 -17.04
CA PHE A 89 -4.38 -11.86 -17.14
C PHE A 89 -3.72 -13.08 -16.51
N SER A 90 -2.56 -13.48 -17.05
CA SER A 90 -1.75 -14.54 -16.47
C SER A 90 -0.29 -14.12 -16.33
N ALA A 91 0.33 -14.49 -15.21
CA ALA A 91 1.75 -14.29 -14.95
C ALA A 91 2.27 -15.44 -14.09
N GLY A 92 3.05 -16.34 -14.69
CA GLY A 92 3.58 -17.50 -13.98
C GLY A 92 2.46 -18.39 -13.41
N GLY A 93 2.42 -18.52 -12.08
CA GLY A 93 1.40 -19.31 -11.37
C GLY A 93 0.16 -18.52 -10.93
N VAL A 94 0.06 -17.24 -11.30
CA VAL A 94 -1.03 -16.35 -10.90
C VAL A 94 -1.90 -15.96 -12.09
N THR A 95 -3.21 -15.97 -11.87
CA THR A 95 -4.22 -15.45 -12.80
C THR A 95 -4.97 -14.31 -12.12
N LEU A 96 -5.26 -13.27 -12.89
CA LEU A 96 -6.03 -12.11 -12.45
C LEU A 96 -7.22 -11.94 -13.37
N ASP A 97 -8.41 -12.24 -12.86
CA ASP A 97 -9.67 -11.99 -13.53
C ASP A 97 -10.22 -10.62 -13.12
N VAL A 98 -10.66 -9.84 -14.09
CA VAL A 98 -11.17 -8.48 -13.89
C VAL A 98 -12.48 -8.32 -14.65
N GLU A 99 -13.48 -7.84 -13.93
CA GLU A 99 -14.74 -7.37 -14.46
C GLU A 99 -14.77 -5.84 -14.36
N LEU A 100 -14.96 -5.19 -15.51
CA LEU A 100 -15.06 -3.74 -15.59
C LEU A 100 -16.47 -3.33 -16.03
N THR A 101 -17.08 -2.46 -15.23
CA THR A 101 -18.40 -1.87 -15.49
C THR A 101 -18.34 -0.35 -15.42
N GLU A 102 -19.47 0.32 -15.70
CA GLU A 102 -19.58 1.78 -15.52
C GLU A 102 -19.59 2.18 -14.03
N GLU A 103 -19.92 1.26 -13.13
CA GLU A 103 -19.97 1.48 -11.69
C GLU A 103 -18.63 1.24 -11.00
N GLY A 104 -17.75 0.43 -11.59
CA GLY A 104 -16.48 0.10 -10.96
C GLY A 104 -15.71 -1.04 -11.59
N LEU A 105 -14.73 -1.50 -10.83
CA LEU A 105 -13.89 -2.64 -11.18
C LEU A 105 -13.98 -3.66 -10.05
N ILE A 106 -14.28 -4.90 -10.41
CA ILE A 106 -14.19 -6.04 -9.51
C ILE A 106 -13.13 -6.97 -10.08
N GLY A 107 -12.33 -7.59 -9.23
CA GLY A 107 -11.41 -8.60 -9.70
C GLY A 107 -11.14 -9.68 -8.69
N GLN A 108 -10.50 -10.73 -9.17
CA GLN A 108 -10.13 -11.90 -8.39
C GLN A 108 -8.74 -12.37 -8.78
N VAL A 109 -7.91 -12.64 -7.77
CA VAL A 109 -6.60 -13.28 -7.89
C VAL A 109 -6.76 -14.77 -7.66
N LEU A 110 -6.15 -15.57 -8.54
CA LEU A 110 -6.13 -17.02 -8.48
C LEU A 110 -4.67 -17.53 -8.53
N PRO A 111 -4.27 -18.50 -7.68
CA PRO A 111 -5.05 -19.06 -6.58
C PRO A 111 -5.41 -17.98 -5.52
N PRO A 112 -6.52 -18.14 -4.78
CA PRO A 112 -6.93 -17.18 -3.76
C PRO A 112 -5.83 -16.91 -2.74
N ALA A 113 -5.43 -15.64 -2.63
CA ALA A 113 -4.42 -15.21 -1.66
C ALA A 113 -4.64 -13.75 -1.24
N PRO A 114 -4.36 -13.41 0.04
CA PRO A 114 -4.22 -12.03 0.46
C PRO A 114 -3.07 -11.36 -0.30
N ALA A 115 -3.38 -10.26 -0.98
CA ALA A 115 -2.45 -9.53 -1.81
C ALA A 115 -2.80 -8.04 -1.78
N ARG A 116 -1.76 -7.22 -1.92
CA ARG A 116 -1.91 -5.79 -2.16
C ARG A 116 -1.97 -5.57 -3.66
N ILE A 117 -2.91 -4.74 -4.08
CA ILE A 117 -3.07 -4.32 -5.47
C ILE A 117 -2.99 -2.81 -5.51
N ASP A 118 -2.26 -2.26 -6.46
CA ASP A 118 -2.30 -0.84 -6.77
C ASP A 118 -3.01 -0.67 -8.13
N LEU A 119 -4.12 0.07 -8.15
CA LEU A 119 -4.75 0.54 -9.37
C LEU A 119 -4.01 1.80 -9.84
N LEU A 120 -3.30 1.67 -10.96
CA LEU A 120 -2.55 2.74 -11.61
C LEU A 120 -3.43 3.43 -12.63
N THR A 121 -3.38 4.75 -12.69
CA THR A 121 -4.02 5.55 -13.74
C THR A 121 -2.96 6.43 -14.42
N ALA A 122 -3.22 6.86 -15.65
CA ALA A 122 -2.26 7.70 -16.39
C ALA A 122 -2.01 9.07 -15.73
N SER A 123 -2.94 9.52 -14.88
CA SER A 123 -2.88 10.79 -14.20
C SER A 123 -3.37 10.63 -12.77
N GLY A 124 -2.43 10.52 -11.83
CA GLY A 124 -2.74 10.52 -10.41
C GLY A 124 -1.88 9.53 -9.61
N PRO A 125 -1.99 9.58 -8.27
CA PRO A 125 -1.40 8.56 -7.42
C PRO A 125 -2.11 7.22 -7.62
N ALA A 126 -1.36 6.14 -7.39
CA ALA A 126 -1.92 4.79 -7.36
C ALA A 126 -2.98 4.66 -6.26
N THR A 127 -4.10 4.00 -6.57
CA THR A 127 -5.14 3.70 -5.59
C THR A 127 -4.88 2.32 -4.98
N PRO A 128 -4.57 2.23 -3.67
CA PRO A 128 -4.31 0.95 -3.04
C PRO A 128 -5.63 0.18 -2.83
N LEU A 129 -5.60 -1.10 -3.17
CA LEU A 129 -6.65 -2.09 -3.00
C LEU A 129 -6.04 -3.31 -2.30
N THR A 130 -6.90 -4.10 -1.65
CA THR A 130 -6.50 -5.35 -0.99
C THR A 130 -7.47 -6.44 -1.36
N THR A 131 -6.97 -7.65 -1.55
CA THR A 131 -7.84 -8.81 -1.70
C THR A 131 -8.39 -9.28 -0.36
N ASP A 132 -9.56 -9.90 -0.39
CA ASP A 132 -10.12 -10.68 0.72
C ASP A 132 -9.48 -12.09 0.78
N ASP A 133 -9.92 -12.91 1.73
CA ASP A 133 -9.46 -14.30 1.90
C ASP A 133 -9.76 -15.20 0.69
N MET A 134 -10.65 -14.78 -0.21
CA MET A 134 -11.00 -15.46 -1.45
C MET A 134 -10.25 -14.87 -2.66
N GLY A 135 -9.31 -13.96 -2.45
CA GLY A 135 -8.55 -13.31 -3.51
C GLY A 135 -9.33 -12.21 -4.24
N ARG A 136 -10.51 -11.80 -3.76
CA ARG A 136 -11.38 -10.81 -4.43
C ARG A 136 -11.06 -9.39 -3.97
N PHE A 137 -11.13 -8.45 -4.90
CA PHE A 137 -10.94 -7.03 -4.63
C PHE A 137 -11.93 -6.19 -5.43
N THR A 138 -12.14 -4.94 -5.02
CA THR A 138 -13.10 -4.04 -5.66
C THR A 138 -12.60 -2.61 -5.60
N ALA A 139 -12.73 -1.90 -6.72
CA ALA A 139 -12.63 -0.45 -6.79
C ALA A 139 -14.02 0.12 -7.09
N PRO A 140 -14.61 0.95 -6.19
CA PRO A 140 -16.00 1.39 -6.27
C PRO A 140 -16.27 2.49 -7.31
N ALA A 141 -15.28 2.79 -8.16
CA ALA A 141 -15.40 3.71 -9.28
C ALA A 141 -14.52 3.20 -10.43
N PRO A 142 -14.96 3.31 -11.69
CA PRO A 142 -14.14 2.91 -12.82
C PRO A 142 -12.95 3.86 -12.95
N PRO A 143 -11.77 3.36 -13.37
CA PRO A 143 -10.62 4.22 -13.61
C PRO A 143 -10.91 5.21 -14.74
N HIS A 144 -10.60 6.49 -14.50
CA HIS A 144 -10.72 7.53 -15.52
C HIS A 144 -9.51 7.50 -16.47
N GLY A 145 -9.72 7.00 -17.69
CA GLY A 145 -8.70 6.94 -18.73
C GLY A 145 -7.86 5.66 -18.68
N PRO A 146 -6.64 5.67 -19.25
CA PRO A 146 -5.80 4.48 -19.25
C PRO A 146 -5.41 4.05 -17.84
N PHE A 147 -5.47 2.75 -17.58
CA PHE A 147 -5.18 2.17 -16.27
C PHE A 147 -4.43 0.85 -16.37
N ALA A 148 -3.75 0.47 -15.28
CA ALA A 148 -3.11 -0.83 -15.12
C ALA A 148 -3.27 -1.30 -13.67
N LEU A 149 -3.18 -2.60 -13.44
CA LEU A 149 -3.17 -3.18 -12.10
C LEU A 149 -1.76 -3.69 -11.79
N ARG A 150 -1.25 -3.31 -10.62
CA ARG A 150 0.00 -3.83 -10.08
C ARG A 150 -0.28 -4.66 -8.83
N LEU A 151 -0.10 -5.97 -8.96
CA LEU A 151 -0.26 -6.95 -7.90
C LEU A 151 1.08 -7.18 -7.19
N HIS A 152 1.07 -7.09 -5.87
CA HIS A 152 2.21 -7.43 -5.03
C HIS A 152 1.94 -8.76 -4.34
N THR A 153 2.67 -9.79 -4.76
CA THR A 153 2.66 -11.12 -4.13
C THR A 153 3.92 -11.27 -3.26
N PRO A 154 3.99 -12.28 -2.37
CA PRO A 154 5.20 -12.54 -1.59
C PRO A 154 6.42 -12.88 -2.45
N GLU A 155 6.20 -13.45 -3.64
CA GLU A 155 7.27 -13.93 -4.52
C GLU A 155 7.71 -12.85 -5.51
N GLU A 156 6.77 -12.03 -6.00
CA GLU A 156 7.02 -11.07 -7.05
C GLU A 156 5.96 -9.97 -7.19
N THR A 157 6.33 -8.92 -7.93
CA THR A 157 5.39 -7.90 -8.41
C THR A 157 4.97 -8.25 -9.84
N VAL A 158 3.66 -8.23 -10.09
CA VAL A 158 3.07 -8.47 -11.40
C VAL A 158 2.33 -7.20 -11.84
N MET A 159 2.48 -6.79 -13.09
CA MET A 159 1.80 -5.63 -13.65
C MET A 159 1.06 -6.02 -14.93
N THR A 160 -0.20 -5.65 -15.06
CA THR A 160 -0.93 -5.79 -16.33
C THR A 160 -0.40 -4.80 -17.36
N GLU A 161 -0.74 -5.01 -18.64
CA GLU A 161 -0.63 -3.93 -19.61
C GLU A 161 -1.57 -2.76 -19.29
N TRP A 162 -1.33 -1.62 -19.92
CA TRP A 162 -2.19 -0.45 -19.81
C TRP A 162 -3.44 -0.63 -20.69
N LEU A 163 -4.59 -0.62 -20.06
CA LEU A 163 -5.90 -0.77 -20.68
C LEU A 163 -6.63 0.56 -20.73
N ARG A 164 -7.72 0.61 -21.48
CA ARG A 164 -8.69 1.69 -21.43
C ARG A 164 -10.00 1.14 -20.91
N ALA A 165 -10.65 1.88 -20.02
CA ALA A 165 -12.00 1.58 -19.58
C ALA A 165 -13.01 1.72 -20.73
#